data_AF-A0A2V9YRQ9-F1
#
_entry.id   AF-A0A2V9YRQ9-F1
#
_cell.length_a   1.000
_cell.length_b   1.000
_cell.length_c   1.000
_cell.angle_alpha   90.00
_cell.angle_beta   90.00
_cell.angle_gamma   90.00
#
_symmetry.space_group_name_H-M   'P 1'
#
loop_
_entity.id
_entity.type
_entity.pdbx_description
1 polymer ?
#
loop_
_entity_poly.entity_id
_entity_poly.type
_entity_poly.pdbx_seq_one_letter_code
_entity_poly.pdbx_strand_id
1 'polypeptide(L)'
;MQTRTLFLSGLLLLPPFCHAQTDQKSWTSADQQQGASGNWNQTRTTTVHKENNGRTVDQQSVERRGPDGSYVPYLDTEKETVRVNATTTRTIERAFGRDPDGGKKLTQVTEEETRTLPGGEQKAVRTTSNPDVNGQLQVIRREIENTRPTGSGSEEITTTILSPDINGGVAPSLKMEEHRTRNKDTVQYRKSTLLPDSNGNWQLSEIREGVIKDNGREQTKEENVLRPGSDGKFAVAERTVTKESEDNRGDKRQTVESYSTEVPGGVGDGSLQLNQRVTTTHQTRPGGGESTVQEVEQRNPASPAQSPKLTQKTIDIVRPTLSGAQERTRTVQSLDANGNLGTVWIDTGRMSGSPTIQVDTKKPDDSAVKVSTASPSKPK
;
A
#
# COMPACT_ATOMS: atom_id res chain seq x y z
N MET A 1 21.18 -21.77 18.45
CA MET A 1 20.10 -20.81 18.73
C MET A 1 20.54 -19.47 18.15
N GLN A 2 20.13 -19.17 16.92
CA GLN A 2 20.41 -17.89 16.25
C GLN A 2 19.07 -17.31 15.83
N THR A 3 18.78 -16.15 16.39
CA THR A 3 17.55 -15.39 16.22
C THR A 3 17.51 -14.83 14.81
N ARG A 4 16.60 -15.34 13.98
CA ARG A 4 16.29 -14.79 12.66
C ARG A 4 15.47 -13.52 12.84
N THR A 5 16.10 -12.36 12.72
CA THR A 5 15.42 -11.06 12.67
C THR A 5 14.87 -10.86 11.26
N LEU A 6 13.63 -11.27 11.04
CA LEU A 6 12.84 -10.85 9.88
C LEU A 6 12.48 -9.38 10.08
N PHE A 7 13.17 -8.48 9.37
CA PHE A 7 12.71 -7.09 9.23
C PHE A 7 11.45 -7.09 8.35
N LEU A 8 10.30 -7.14 9.01
CA LEU A 8 9.02 -6.86 8.40
C LEU A 8 8.88 -5.33 8.33
N SER A 9 9.43 -4.72 7.27
CA SER A 9 9.14 -3.32 6.94
C SER A 9 7.68 -3.20 6.51
N GLY A 10 6.80 -3.08 7.50
CA GLY A 10 5.39 -2.72 7.31
C GLY A 10 5.30 -1.28 6.85
N LEU A 11 5.37 -1.07 5.54
CA LEU A 11 4.88 0.15 4.92
C LEU A 11 3.36 0.15 5.13
N LEU A 12 2.88 0.87 6.14
CA LEU A 12 1.47 1.24 6.30
C LEU A 12 1.10 2.17 5.14
N LEU A 13 0.88 1.58 3.96
CA LEU A 13 0.11 2.18 2.88
C LEU A 13 -1.33 2.26 3.38
N LEU A 14 -1.74 3.43 3.85
CA LEU A 14 -3.15 3.76 3.97
C LEU A 14 -3.79 3.55 2.58
N PRO A 15 -4.91 2.81 2.47
CA PRO A 15 -5.59 2.66 1.20
C PRO A 15 -6.07 4.04 0.72
N PRO A 16 -5.93 4.36 -0.58
CA PRO A 16 -6.53 5.57 -1.11
C PRO A 16 -8.05 5.38 -1.17
N PHE A 17 -8.79 6.09 -0.32
CA PHE A 17 -10.25 6.11 -0.36
C PHE A 17 -10.76 6.63 -1.71
N CYS A 18 -11.45 5.77 -2.45
CA CYS A 18 -12.25 6.14 -3.60
C CYS A 18 -13.58 6.70 -3.08
N HIS A 19 -13.80 8.02 -3.18
CA HIS A 19 -15.11 8.61 -2.92
C HIS A 19 -15.87 8.72 -4.24
N ALA A 20 -16.88 7.88 -4.43
CA ALA A 20 -17.93 8.17 -5.38
C ALA A 20 -18.73 9.37 -4.82
N GLN A 21 -18.61 10.52 -5.48
CA GLN A 21 -19.33 11.74 -5.11
C GLN A 21 -20.82 11.52 -5.41
N THR A 22 -21.55 11.07 -4.41
CA THR A 22 -23.00 11.30 -4.33
C THR A 22 -23.18 12.67 -3.67
N ASP A 23 -24.09 13.49 -4.19
CA ASP A 23 -24.48 14.78 -3.58
C ASP A 23 -25.26 14.55 -2.26
N GLN A 24 -24.68 13.81 -1.32
CA GLN A 24 -25.16 13.69 0.05
C GLN A 24 -24.20 14.40 0.99
N LYS A 25 -24.60 15.61 1.39
CA LYS A 25 -23.91 16.51 2.32
C LYS A 25 -23.64 15.89 3.72
N SER A 26 -24.24 14.75 4.05
CA SER A 26 -23.99 13.97 5.26
C SER A 26 -24.59 12.58 5.09
N TRP A 27 -23.96 11.55 5.65
CA TRP A 27 -24.47 10.17 5.60
C TRP A 27 -24.07 9.38 6.85
N THR A 28 -24.71 8.23 7.06
CA THR A 28 -24.33 7.26 8.10
C THR A 28 -24.41 5.86 7.52
N SER A 29 -23.35 5.06 7.69
CA SER A 29 -23.32 3.64 7.34
C SER A 29 -23.02 2.82 8.60
N ALA A 30 -23.49 1.57 8.59
CA ALA A 30 -23.13 0.61 9.60
C ALA A 30 -22.85 -0.73 8.92
N ASP A 31 -21.69 -1.30 9.23
CA ASP A 31 -21.23 -2.58 8.73
C ASP A 31 -20.94 -3.52 9.90
N GLN A 32 -21.25 -4.80 9.73
CA GLN A 32 -21.00 -5.82 10.74
C GLN A 32 -20.09 -6.88 10.14
N GLN A 33 -18.98 -7.18 10.81
CA GLN A 33 -18.02 -8.18 10.39
C GLN A 33 -18.01 -9.33 11.39
N GLN A 34 -18.02 -10.57 10.88
CA GLN A 34 -17.97 -11.80 11.68
C GLN A 34 -16.90 -12.73 11.11
N GLY A 35 -16.18 -13.47 11.97
CA GLY A 35 -15.26 -14.51 11.54
C GLY A 35 -15.99 -15.70 10.90
N ALA A 36 -15.30 -16.49 10.08
CA ALA A 36 -15.86 -17.59 9.29
C ALA A 36 -16.61 -18.68 10.10
N SER A 37 -16.37 -18.77 11.41
CA SER A 37 -17.03 -19.69 12.34
C SER A 37 -18.11 -19.04 13.22
N GLY A 38 -18.50 -17.78 12.95
CA GLY A 38 -19.58 -17.07 13.63
C GLY A 38 -19.32 -16.67 15.09
N ASN A 39 -18.30 -17.24 15.75
CA ASN A 39 -18.14 -17.18 17.21
C ASN A 39 -16.96 -16.35 17.74
N TRP A 40 -16.10 -15.78 16.88
CA TRP A 40 -14.93 -15.04 17.34
C TRP A 40 -14.82 -13.66 16.67
N ASN A 41 -14.53 -12.65 17.50
CA ASN A 41 -14.20 -11.27 17.11
C ASN A 41 -15.24 -10.59 16.21
N GLN A 42 -16.53 -10.77 16.50
CA GLN A 42 -17.56 -9.99 15.81
C GLN A 42 -17.37 -8.51 16.11
N THR A 43 -17.22 -7.70 15.08
CA THR A 43 -17.17 -6.25 15.19
C THR A 43 -18.33 -5.61 14.46
N ARG A 44 -18.77 -4.47 14.98
CA ARG A 44 -19.71 -3.58 14.31
C ARG A 44 -19.03 -2.25 14.12
N THR A 45 -19.01 -1.76 12.90
CA THR A 45 -18.42 -0.46 12.56
C THR A 45 -19.55 0.45 12.13
N THR A 46 -19.65 1.62 12.75
CA THR A 46 -20.56 2.68 12.31
C THR A 46 -19.73 3.85 11.83
N THR A 47 -20.00 4.34 10.62
CA THR A 47 -19.33 5.51 10.06
C THR A 47 -20.35 6.61 9.85
N VAL A 48 -20.05 7.81 10.33
CA VAL A 48 -20.88 9.01 10.19
C VAL A 48 -20.05 10.06 9.47
N HIS A 49 -20.55 10.55 8.34
CA HIS A 49 -19.97 11.65 7.61
C HIS A 49 -20.86 12.88 7.72
N LYS A 50 -20.27 14.03 8.06
CA LYS A 50 -20.94 15.32 8.10
C LYS A 50 -20.13 16.35 7.33
N GLU A 51 -20.76 17.06 6.40
CA GLU A 51 -20.16 18.19 5.70
C GLU A 51 -20.95 19.47 5.99
N ASN A 52 -20.24 20.51 6.42
CA ASN A 52 -20.79 21.84 6.62
C ASN A 52 -19.77 22.92 6.26
N ASN A 53 -20.12 23.83 5.34
CA ASN A 53 -19.32 25.00 4.97
C ASN A 53 -17.83 24.70 4.71
N GLY A 54 -17.51 23.65 3.95
CA GLY A 54 -16.12 23.29 3.62
C GLY A 54 -15.34 22.61 4.75
N ARG A 55 -16.02 22.22 5.83
CA ARG A 55 -15.54 21.34 6.89
C ARG A 55 -16.24 19.99 6.78
N THR A 56 -15.46 18.91 6.68
CA THR A 56 -15.96 17.54 6.81
C THR A 56 -15.55 16.96 8.15
N VAL A 57 -16.43 16.16 8.75
CA VAL A 57 -16.16 15.37 9.94
C VAL A 57 -16.63 13.95 9.68
N ASP A 58 -15.68 13.03 9.66
CA ASP A 58 -15.87 11.61 9.56
C ASP A 58 -15.64 10.99 10.94
N GLN A 59 -16.65 10.30 11.47
CA GLN A 59 -16.54 9.56 12.72
C GLN A 59 -16.74 8.08 12.42
N GLN A 60 -15.79 7.26 12.81
CA GLN A 60 -15.87 5.81 12.73
C GLN A 60 -15.83 5.24 14.15
N SER A 61 -16.86 4.50 14.53
CA SER A 61 -16.94 3.80 15.81
C SER A 61 -16.94 2.31 15.57
N VAL A 62 -16.00 1.60 16.19
CA VAL A 62 -15.89 0.14 16.17
C VAL A 62 -16.30 -0.38 17.54
N GLU A 63 -17.29 -1.26 17.55
CA GLU A 63 -17.74 -2.05 18.68
C GLU A 63 -17.27 -3.49 18.49
N ARG A 64 -16.95 -4.19 19.57
CA ARG A 64 -16.62 -5.63 19.55
C ARG A 64 -17.61 -6.38 20.43
N ARG A 65 -17.88 -7.65 20.11
CA ARG A 65 -18.67 -8.51 20.98
C ARG A 65 -17.90 -8.86 22.26
N GLY A 66 -18.48 -8.53 23.42
CA GLY A 66 -17.97 -8.84 24.75
C GLY A 66 -18.26 -10.28 25.19
N PRO A 67 -17.71 -10.71 26.35
CA PRO A 67 -17.90 -12.06 26.88
C PRO A 67 -19.36 -12.41 27.21
N ASP A 68 -20.18 -11.40 27.51
CA ASP A 68 -21.62 -11.50 27.75
C ASP A 68 -22.46 -11.54 26.45
N GLY A 69 -21.80 -11.45 25.28
CA GLY A 69 -22.43 -11.42 23.98
C GLY A 69 -22.93 -10.04 23.53
N SER A 70 -22.83 -9.01 24.38
CA SER A 70 -23.21 -7.64 24.05
C SER A 70 -22.13 -6.95 23.20
N TYR A 71 -22.51 -5.95 22.41
CA TYR A 71 -21.52 -5.11 21.72
C TYR A 71 -21.01 -4.04 22.68
N VAL A 72 -19.69 -4.02 22.87
CA VAL A 72 -19.00 -3.03 23.70
C VAL A 72 -18.12 -2.14 22.81
N PRO A 73 -18.09 -0.82 23.07
CA PRO A 73 -17.23 0.09 22.33
C PRO A 73 -15.76 -0.34 22.39
N TYR A 74 -15.04 -0.28 21.27
CA TYR A 74 -13.65 -0.74 21.17
C TYR A 74 -12.69 0.36 20.72
N LEU A 75 -12.98 1.00 19.60
CA LEU A 75 -12.15 2.05 19.01
C LEU A 75 -13.06 3.11 18.41
N ASP A 76 -12.72 4.39 18.56
CA ASP A 76 -13.30 5.45 17.74
C ASP A 76 -12.19 6.18 16.99
N THR A 77 -12.45 6.54 15.73
CA THR A 77 -11.64 7.48 14.96
C THR A 77 -12.50 8.66 14.57
N GLU A 78 -11.99 9.86 14.77
CA GLU A 78 -12.60 11.09 14.27
C GLU A 78 -11.62 11.79 13.35
N LYS A 79 -12.00 11.98 12.09
CA LYS A 79 -11.23 12.73 11.10
C LYS A 79 -11.99 13.98 10.72
N GLU A 80 -11.38 15.12 10.97
CA GLU A 80 -11.89 16.44 10.61
C GLU A 80 -11.03 17.01 9.49
N THR A 81 -11.63 17.41 8.37
CA THR A 81 -10.93 18.13 7.30
C THR A 81 -11.55 19.50 7.14
N VAL A 82 -10.73 20.55 7.14
CA VAL A 82 -11.17 21.95 6.98
C VAL A 82 -10.38 22.60 5.87
N ARG A 83 -11.09 23.19 4.91
CA ARG A 83 -10.49 24.13 3.97
C ARG A 83 -10.24 25.47 4.68
N VAL A 84 -8.99 25.73 5.05
CA VAL A 84 -8.60 26.95 5.77
C VAL A 84 -8.68 28.17 4.85
N ASN A 85 -8.26 28.01 3.59
CA ASN A 85 -8.37 29.02 2.53
C ASN A 85 -8.29 28.35 1.14
N ALA A 86 -8.12 29.15 0.07
CA ALA A 86 -8.08 28.64 -1.30
C ALA A 86 -6.96 27.62 -1.54
N THR A 87 -5.83 27.72 -0.85
CA THR A 87 -4.62 26.92 -1.08
C THR A 87 -4.21 26.05 0.10
N THR A 88 -4.91 26.13 1.23
CA THR A 88 -4.55 25.43 2.48
C THR A 88 -5.70 24.57 2.98
N THR A 89 -5.40 23.30 3.22
CA THR A 89 -6.30 22.33 3.86
C THR A 89 -5.64 21.81 5.12
N ARG A 90 -6.41 21.70 6.20
CA ARG A 90 -5.98 21.05 7.44
C ARG A 90 -6.85 19.83 7.71
N THR A 91 -6.21 18.74 8.07
CA THR A 91 -6.84 17.48 8.48
C THR A 91 -6.38 17.15 9.88
N ILE A 92 -7.29 16.81 10.78
CA ILE A 92 -6.97 16.30 12.11
C ILE A 92 -7.67 14.97 12.29
N GLU A 93 -6.91 13.92 12.55
CA GLU A 93 -7.43 12.60 12.88
C GLU A 93 -7.12 12.30 14.34
N ARG A 94 -8.14 11.89 15.10
CA ARG A 94 -8.05 11.52 16.51
C ARG A 94 -8.48 10.06 16.66
N ALA A 95 -7.61 9.23 17.19
CA ALA A 95 -7.93 7.85 17.54
C ALA A 95 -8.16 7.75 19.04
N PHE A 96 -9.19 7.00 19.42
CA PHE A 96 -9.60 6.81 20.81
C PHE A 96 -9.77 5.33 21.10
N GLY A 97 -9.07 4.86 22.13
CA GLY A 97 -9.32 3.55 22.74
C GLY A 97 -10.30 3.67 23.90
N ARG A 98 -10.34 2.61 24.72
CA ARG A 98 -11.07 2.59 25.99
C ARG A 98 -10.12 2.54 27.17
N ASP A 99 -10.43 3.28 28.23
CA ASP A 99 -9.77 3.16 29.53
C ASP A 99 -10.30 1.93 30.32
N PRO A 100 -9.75 1.60 31.50
CA PRO A 100 -10.20 0.48 32.31
C PRO A 100 -11.69 0.54 32.73
N ASP A 101 -12.27 1.74 32.80
CA ASP A 101 -13.68 1.96 33.13
C ASP A 101 -14.59 1.91 31.89
N GLY A 102 -14.01 1.65 30.70
CA GLY A 102 -14.72 1.63 29.42
C GLY A 102 -14.93 3.01 28.81
N GLY A 103 -14.44 4.07 29.45
CA GLY A 103 -14.49 5.45 28.98
C GLY A 103 -13.66 5.67 27.72
N LYS A 104 -14.08 6.62 26.89
CA LYS A 104 -13.35 7.00 25.67
C LYS A 104 -12.05 7.72 26.05
N LYS A 105 -10.91 7.16 25.66
CA LYS A 105 -9.58 7.71 25.94
C LYS A 105 -8.83 8.00 24.65
N LEU A 106 -8.34 9.23 24.49
CA LEU A 106 -7.50 9.59 23.35
C LEU A 106 -6.21 8.77 23.37
N THR A 107 -5.82 8.20 22.24
CA THR A 107 -4.60 7.37 22.11
C THR A 107 -3.62 7.92 21.08
N GLN A 108 -4.10 8.64 20.07
CA GLN A 108 -3.26 9.25 19.05
C GLN A 108 -3.97 10.43 18.39
N VAL A 109 -3.20 11.44 18.00
CA VAL A 109 -3.64 12.54 17.14
C VAL A 109 -2.68 12.63 15.97
N THR A 110 -3.21 12.67 14.74
CA THR A 110 -2.47 12.99 13.53
C THR A 110 -3.02 14.29 12.97
N GLU A 111 -2.19 15.33 12.92
CA GLU A 111 -2.53 16.60 12.28
C GLU A 111 -1.75 16.74 10.98
N GLU A 112 -2.44 16.99 9.88
CA GLU A 112 -1.85 17.26 8.59
C GLU A 112 -2.28 18.64 8.10
N GLU A 113 -1.34 19.41 7.59
CA GLU A 113 -1.63 20.64 6.87
C GLU A 113 -0.95 20.58 5.51
N THR A 114 -1.75 20.77 4.45
CA THR A 114 -1.29 20.76 3.07
C THR A 114 -1.53 22.13 2.47
N ARG A 115 -0.50 22.69 1.85
CA ARG A 115 -0.48 24.03 1.26
C ARG A 115 0.03 23.97 -0.17
N THR A 116 -0.68 24.63 -1.09
CA THR A 116 -0.16 24.98 -2.41
C THR A 116 0.46 26.38 -2.35
N LEU A 117 1.70 26.50 -2.78
CA LEU A 117 2.49 27.73 -2.79
C LEU A 117 2.44 28.40 -4.17
N PRO A 118 2.78 29.71 -4.27
CA PRO A 118 2.97 30.36 -5.56
C PRO A 118 3.98 29.60 -6.43
N GLY A 119 3.65 29.33 -7.69
CA GLY A 119 4.50 28.54 -8.60
C GLY A 119 4.14 27.05 -8.67
N GLY A 120 3.11 26.59 -7.94
CA GLY A 120 2.59 25.22 -8.02
C GLY A 120 3.30 24.22 -7.11
N GLU A 121 4.28 24.67 -6.32
CA GLU A 121 4.89 23.88 -5.25
C GLU A 121 3.84 23.51 -4.19
N GLN A 122 3.99 22.34 -3.59
CA GLN A 122 3.13 21.85 -2.52
C GLN A 122 3.98 21.53 -1.30
N LYS A 123 3.43 21.81 -0.12
CA LYS A 123 4.02 21.45 1.15
C LYS A 123 2.98 20.77 2.01
N ALA A 124 3.30 19.58 2.50
CA ALA A 124 2.51 18.87 3.50
C ALA A 124 3.32 18.72 4.79
N VAL A 125 2.71 19.03 5.93
CA VAL A 125 3.29 18.77 7.25
C VAL A 125 2.33 17.89 8.01
N ARG A 126 2.75 16.66 8.31
CA ARG A 126 1.99 15.69 9.11
C ARG A 126 2.67 15.47 10.45
N THR A 127 1.98 15.70 11.56
CA THR A 127 2.48 15.48 12.92
C THR A 127 1.62 14.43 13.61
N THR A 128 2.23 13.34 14.07
CA THR A 128 1.57 12.31 14.88
C THR A 128 2.04 12.44 16.33
N SER A 129 1.08 12.46 17.25
CA SER A 129 1.31 12.66 18.68
C SER A 129 0.51 11.68 19.52
N ASN A 130 1.06 11.25 20.65
CA ASN A 130 0.38 10.42 21.63
C ASN A 130 0.24 11.18 22.95
N PRO A 131 -0.87 11.04 23.70
CA PRO A 131 -0.97 11.62 25.03
C PRO A 131 -0.07 10.89 26.02
N ASP A 132 0.59 11.65 26.89
CA ASP A 132 1.30 11.10 28.05
C ASP A 132 0.34 10.73 29.19
N VAL A 133 0.90 10.35 30.34
CA VAL A 133 0.13 9.98 31.54
C VAL A 133 -0.76 11.09 32.07
N ASN A 134 -0.45 12.36 31.78
CA ASN A 134 -1.22 13.54 32.16
C ASN A 134 -2.17 14.02 31.04
N GLY A 135 -2.20 13.31 29.90
CA GLY A 135 -3.00 13.66 28.73
C GLY A 135 -2.37 14.74 27.83
N GLN A 136 -1.15 15.18 28.11
CA GLN A 136 -0.47 16.15 27.23
C GLN A 136 0.07 15.44 26.00
N LEU A 137 -0.12 16.04 24.82
CA LEU A 137 0.30 15.43 23.55
C LEU A 137 1.81 15.56 23.36
N GLN A 138 2.46 14.41 23.21
CA GLN A 138 3.87 14.30 22.87
C GLN A 138 4.00 13.91 21.41
N VAL A 139 4.74 14.70 20.63
CA VAL A 139 4.98 14.38 19.21
C VAL A 139 5.85 13.13 19.13
N ILE A 140 5.40 12.10 18.42
CA ILE A 140 6.14 10.86 18.20
C ILE A 140 6.69 10.75 16.77
N ARG A 141 6.18 11.58 15.85
CA ARG A 141 6.68 11.69 14.47
C ARG A 141 6.20 12.99 13.85
N ARG A 142 7.07 13.65 13.09
CA ARG A 142 6.67 14.70 12.16
C ARG A 142 7.25 14.41 10.78
N GLU A 143 6.44 14.56 9.76
CA GLU A 143 6.79 14.36 8.37
C GLU A 143 6.55 15.66 7.62
N ILE A 144 7.58 16.12 6.90
CA ILE A 144 7.53 17.31 6.08
C ILE A 144 7.81 16.89 4.65
N GLU A 145 6.82 16.97 3.80
CA GLU A 145 6.95 16.72 2.37
C GLU A 145 6.87 18.03 1.61
N ASN A 146 7.82 18.26 0.71
CA ASN A 146 7.78 19.36 -0.24
C ASN A 146 7.85 18.77 -1.64
N THR A 147 6.87 19.13 -2.47
CA THR A 147 6.79 18.71 -3.87
C THR A 147 6.91 19.94 -4.75
N ARG A 148 7.89 19.95 -5.64
CA ARG A 148 8.19 21.06 -6.53
C ARG A 148 8.19 20.60 -7.97
N PRO A 149 7.38 21.21 -8.85
CA PRO A 149 7.53 21.01 -10.29
C PRO A 149 8.90 21.51 -10.77
N THR A 150 9.63 20.68 -11.50
CA THR A 150 10.95 21.02 -12.06
C THR A 150 10.92 21.18 -13.58
N GLY A 151 9.80 20.83 -14.23
CA GLY A 151 9.59 20.96 -15.66
C GLY A 151 8.29 20.31 -16.11
N SER A 152 8.09 20.20 -17.43
CA SER A 152 6.92 19.51 -17.98
C SER A 152 6.94 18.03 -17.61
N GLY A 153 6.03 17.62 -16.73
CA GLY A 153 5.93 16.23 -16.27
C GLY A 153 7.06 15.81 -15.31
N SER A 154 7.88 16.74 -14.83
CA SER A 154 8.94 16.47 -13.85
C SER A 154 8.67 17.15 -12.52
N GLU A 155 8.90 16.42 -11.44
CA GLU A 155 8.76 16.88 -10.07
C GLU A 155 9.89 16.36 -9.19
N GLU A 156 10.21 17.15 -8.17
CA GLU A 156 11.11 16.79 -7.09
C GLU A 156 10.31 16.75 -5.79
N ILE A 157 10.43 15.65 -5.06
CA ILE A 157 9.75 15.41 -3.79
C ILE A 157 10.83 15.24 -2.72
N THR A 158 10.83 16.11 -1.73
CA THR A 158 11.69 15.97 -0.54
C THR A 158 10.83 15.68 0.67
N THR A 159 11.02 14.51 1.26
CA THR A 159 10.36 14.12 2.52
C THR A 159 11.39 14.10 3.65
N THR A 160 11.14 14.80 4.74
CA THR A 160 11.95 14.73 5.96
C THR A 160 11.11 14.17 7.09
N ILE A 161 11.56 13.07 7.69
CA ILE A 161 10.98 12.49 8.90
C ILE A 161 11.77 13.01 10.09
N LEU A 162 11.05 13.51 11.08
CA LEU A 162 11.56 13.93 12.38
C LEU A 162 10.99 12.99 13.44
N SER A 163 11.87 12.56 14.33
CA SER A 163 11.55 11.68 15.46
C SER A 163 11.88 12.38 16.79
N PRO A 164 11.32 11.92 17.93
CA PRO A 164 11.65 12.46 19.24
C PRO A 164 13.15 12.42 19.52
N ASP A 165 13.68 13.49 20.10
CA ASP A 165 15.06 13.55 20.56
C ASP A 165 15.18 13.42 22.09
N ILE A 166 16.41 13.32 22.59
CA ILE A 166 16.69 13.18 24.03
C ILE A 166 16.34 14.43 24.86
N ASN A 167 16.13 15.58 24.21
CA ASN A 167 15.85 16.87 24.84
C ASN A 167 14.34 17.19 24.83
N GLY A 168 13.49 16.23 24.44
CA GLY A 168 12.03 16.40 24.37
C GLY A 168 11.55 17.17 23.13
N GLY A 169 12.44 17.45 22.18
CA GLY A 169 12.13 18.02 20.88
C GLY A 169 11.92 16.95 19.81
N VAL A 170 11.95 17.38 18.55
CA VAL A 170 12.02 16.49 17.40
C VAL A 170 13.21 16.85 16.54
N ALA A 171 13.97 15.84 16.12
CA ALA A 171 15.13 15.98 15.26
C ALA A 171 14.95 15.18 13.97
N PRO A 172 15.49 15.63 12.82
CA PRO A 172 15.49 14.86 11.60
C PRO A 172 16.16 13.50 11.78
N SER A 173 15.49 12.43 11.38
CA SER A 173 15.95 11.04 11.50
C SER A 173 16.09 10.33 10.15
N LEU A 174 15.40 10.83 9.13
CA LEU A 174 15.44 10.29 7.77
C LEU A 174 15.05 11.37 6.77
N LYS A 175 15.78 11.42 5.64
CA LYS A 175 15.44 12.30 4.51
C LYS A 175 15.33 11.46 3.24
N MET A 176 14.32 11.75 2.44
CA MET A 176 14.14 11.17 1.12
C MET A 176 14.11 12.29 0.09
N GLU A 177 14.86 12.12 -0.98
CA GLU A 177 14.88 13.02 -2.14
C GLU A 177 14.53 12.20 -3.37
N GLU A 178 13.37 12.47 -3.96
CA GLU A 178 12.86 11.76 -5.13
C GLU A 178 12.72 12.72 -6.31
N HIS A 179 13.35 12.38 -7.42
CA HIS A 179 13.13 13.03 -8.69
C HIS A 179 12.33 12.10 -9.59
N ARG A 180 11.20 12.59 -10.11
CA ARG A 180 10.30 11.83 -10.97
C ARG A 180 10.05 12.58 -12.26
N THR A 181 10.08 11.84 -13.37
CA THR A 181 9.73 12.36 -14.70
C THR A 181 8.71 11.44 -15.35
N ARG A 182 7.61 12.02 -15.81
CA ARG A 182 6.57 11.36 -16.60
C ARG A 182 6.58 11.88 -18.02
N ASN A 183 6.73 10.96 -18.96
CA ASN A 183 6.71 11.19 -20.39
C ASN A 183 5.73 10.20 -21.04
N LYS A 184 4.54 10.66 -21.41
CA LYS A 184 3.48 9.83 -22.03
C LYS A 184 3.19 8.56 -21.21
N ASP A 185 3.64 7.41 -21.71
CA ASP A 185 3.49 6.06 -21.18
C ASP A 185 4.63 5.63 -20.25
N THR A 186 5.65 6.46 -20.08
CA THR A 186 6.84 6.14 -19.30
C THR A 186 6.95 7.04 -18.07
N VAL A 187 7.16 6.43 -16.90
CA VAL A 187 7.52 7.12 -15.65
C VAL A 187 8.90 6.64 -15.22
N GLN A 188 9.82 7.57 -14.98
CA GLN A 188 11.12 7.30 -14.40
C GLN A 188 11.18 7.98 -13.04
N TYR A 189 11.81 7.33 -12.07
CA TYR A 189 12.04 7.92 -10.77
C TYR A 189 13.41 7.51 -10.23
N ARG A 190 13.98 8.38 -9.40
CA ARG A 190 15.17 8.11 -8.62
C ARG A 190 14.96 8.72 -7.23
N LYS A 191 15.02 7.87 -6.22
CA LYS A 191 14.80 8.20 -4.81
C LYS A 191 16.03 7.87 -3.99
N SER A 192 16.60 8.88 -3.36
CA SER A 192 17.72 8.77 -2.44
C SER A 192 17.20 8.79 -1.01
N THR A 193 17.59 7.81 -0.20
CA THR A 193 17.32 7.77 1.25
C THR A 193 18.59 8.14 1.99
N LEU A 194 18.53 9.17 2.82
CA LEU A 194 19.62 9.68 3.63
C LEU A 194 19.31 9.50 5.12
N LEU A 195 20.33 9.13 5.88
CA LEU A 195 20.29 8.97 7.34
C LEU A 195 21.34 9.91 7.97
N PRO A 196 21.05 10.51 9.13
CA PRO A 196 22.04 11.32 9.83
C PRO A 196 23.14 10.42 10.42
N ASP A 197 24.40 10.86 10.32
CA ASP A 197 25.51 10.27 11.07
C ASP A 197 25.55 10.73 12.54
N SER A 198 26.54 10.26 13.31
CA SER A 198 26.70 10.65 14.72
C SER A 198 26.92 12.15 14.94
N ASN A 199 27.31 12.88 13.90
CA ASN A 199 27.54 14.33 13.93
C ASN A 199 26.36 15.11 13.33
N GLY A 200 25.29 14.42 12.92
CA GLY A 200 24.10 15.01 12.32
C GLY A 200 24.21 15.34 10.83
N ASN A 201 25.29 14.93 10.14
CA ASN A 201 25.38 15.13 8.69
C ASN A 201 24.61 14.04 7.95
N TRP A 202 23.97 14.42 6.85
CA TRP A 202 23.25 13.46 6.01
C TRP A 202 24.21 12.57 5.24
N GLN A 203 24.06 11.26 5.40
CA GLN A 203 24.76 10.24 4.63
C GLN A 203 23.77 9.50 3.74
N LEU A 204 24.10 9.39 2.46
CA LEU A 204 23.31 8.58 1.53
C LEU A 204 23.40 7.11 1.96
N SER A 205 22.26 6.48 2.16
CA SER A 205 22.17 5.09 2.63
C SER A 205 21.70 4.14 1.53
N GLU A 206 20.78 4.58 0.68
CA GLU A 206 20.15 3.74 -0.35
C GLU A 206 19.67 4.63 -1.50
N ILE A 207 19.77 4.13 -2.73
CA ILE A 207 19.12 4.74 -3.89
C ILE A 207 18.17 3.70 -4.48
N ARG A 208 16.91 4.07 -4.68
CA ARG A 208 15.95 3.31 -5.47
C ARG A 208 15.70 4.05 -6.76
N GLU A 209 15.89 3.39 -7.89
CA GLU A 209 15.59 3.96 -9.19
C GLU A 209 14.81 2.98 -10.03
N GLY A 210 13.90 3.51 -10.84
CA GLY A 210 13.06 2.63 -11.63
C GLY A 210 12.41 3.30 -12.82
N VAL A 211 11.92 2.44 -13.70
CA VAL A 211 11.21 2.80 -14.92
C VAL A 211 9.94 1.98 -14.98
N ILE A 212 8.82 2.66 -15.18
CA ILE A 212 7.52 2.07 -15.45
C ILE A 212 7.17 2.45 -16.89
N LYS A 213 6.86 1.46 -17.72
CA LYS A 213 6.33 1.64 -19.08
C LYS A 213 4.97 0.98 -19.15
N ASP A 214 3.98 1.72 -19.61
CA ASP A 214 2.59 1.25 -19.68
C ASP A 214 1.96 1.63 -21.02
N ASN A 215 1.80 0.65 -21.91
CA ASN A 215 1.18 0.86 -23.22
C ASN A 215 -0.33 0.55 -23.23
N GLY A 216 -0.93 0.33 -22.05
CA GLY A 216 -2.36 0.07 -21.86
C GLY A 216 -2.76 -1.41 -21.87
N ARG A 217 -1.97 -2.31 -22.47
CA ARG A 217 -2.19 -3.77 -22.41
C ARG A 217 -1.04 -4.53 -21.78
N GLU A 218 0.14 -3.94 -21.83
CA GLU A 218 1.35 -4.44 -21.20
C GLU A 218 1.94 -3.34 -20.32
N GLN A 219 2.37 -3.74 -19.14
CA GLN A 219 3.10 -2.89 -18.23
C GLN A 219 4.41 -3.57 -17.84
N THR A 220 5.51 -2.83 -17.91
CA THR A 220 6.79 -3.26 -17.34
C THR A 220 7.22 -2.27 -16.29
N LYS A 221 7.48 -2.75 -15.08
CA LYS A 221 8.10 -2.01 -14.00
C LYS A 221 9.43 -2.64 -13.68
N GLU A 222 10.49 -1.85 -13.76
CA GLU A 222 11.82 -2.23 -13.32
C GLU A 222 12.25 -1.29 -12.19
N GLU A 223 12.79 -1.85 -11.12
CA GLU A 223 13.35 -1.11 -9.99
C GLU A 223 14.69 -1.72 -9.60
N ASN A 224 15.70 -0.87 -9.42
CA ASN A 224 17.00 -1.20 -8.88
C ASN A 224 17.13 -0.57 -7.48
N VAL A 225 17.66 -1.34 -6.54
CA VAL A 225 18.07 -0.86 -5.22
C VAL A 225 19.58 -0.87 -5.17
N LEU A 226 20.16 0.32 -5.02
CA LEU A 226 21.60 0.50 -4.89
C LEU A 226 21.94 0.73 -3.42
N ARG A 227 22.94 -0.01 -2.93
CA ARG A 227 23.49 0.12 -1.59
C ARG A 227 24.99 0.38 -1.68
N PRO A 228 25.61 1.06 -0.69
CA PRO A 228 27.05 1.25 -0.67
C PRO A 228 27.76 -0.10 -0.46
N GLY A 229 28.75 -0.39 -1.30
CA GLY A 229 29.67 -1.50 -1.11
C GLY A 229 30.72 -1.20 -0.04
N SER A 230 31.65 -2.14 0.17
CA SER A 230 32.78 -1.97 1.09
C SER A 230 33.75 -0.85 0.69
N ASP A 231 33.75 -0.45 -0.58
CA ASP A 231 34.51 0.69 -1.12
C ASP A 231 33.73 2.02 -1.03
N GLY A 232 32.54 2.01 -0.43
CA GLY A 232 31.64 3.16 -0.30
C GLY A 232 30.91 3.55 -1.58
N LYS A 233 31.12 2.84 -2.70
CA LYS A 233 30.43 3.13 -3.97
C LYS A 233 29.08 2.44 -4.01
N PHE A 234 28.10 3.11 -4.59
CA PHE A 234 26.76 2.53 -4.79
C PHE A 234 26.77 1.59 -5.98
N ALA A 235 26.35 0.35 -5.74
CA ALA A 235 26.14 -0.67 -6.77
C ALA A 235 24.76 -1.29 -6.59
N VAL A 236 24.21 -1.83 -7.68
CA VAL A 236 22.89 -2.49 -7.65
C VAL A 236 23.01 -3.78 -6.82
N ALA A 237 22.36 -3.79 -5.67
CA ALA A 237 22.31 -4.94 -4.76
C ALA A 237 21.05 -5.78 -4.98
N GLU A 238 19.96 -5.14 -5.40
CA GLU A 238 18.69 -5.80 -5.70
C GLU A 238 18.09 -5.21 -6.98
N ARG A 239 17.42 -6.05 -7.76
CA ARG A 239 16.64 -5.63 -8.93
C ARG A 239 15.32 -6.39 -8.94
N THR A 240 14.22 -5.67 -9.13
CA THR A 240 12.90 -6.26 -9.29
C THR A 240 12.35 -5.90 -10.66
N VAL A 241 11.93 -6.91 -11.41
CA VAL A 241 11.28 -6.74 -12.72
C VAL A 241 9.88 -7.30 -12.64
N THR A 242 8.88 -6.45 -12.84
CA THR A 242 7.47 -6.84 -12.95
C THR A 242 7.04 -6.65 -14.41
N LYS A 243 6.45 -7.69 -14.98
CA LYS A 243 5.84 -7.65 -16.32
C LYS A 243 4.39 -8.07 -16.19
N GLU A 244 3.50 -7.24 -16.69
CA GLU A 244 2.08 -7.50 -16.78
C GLU A 244 1.65 -7.45 -18.23
N SER A 245 0.77 -8.35 -18.62
CA SER A 245 0.21 -8.40 -19.97
C SER A 245 -1.22 -8.91 -19.91
N GLU A 246 -2.08 -8.32 -20.73
CA GLU A 246 -3.45 -8.78 -20.96
C GLU A 246 -3.61 -9.20 -22.43
N ASP A 247 -4.13 -10.40 -22.65
CA ASP A 247 -4.37 -10.90 -24.00
C ASP A 247 -5.73 -10.41 -24.55
N ASN A 248 -6.03 -10.74 -25.81
CA ASN A 248 -7.28 -10.31 -26.45
C ASN A 248 -8.56 -10.93 -25.84
N ARG A 249 -8.43 -11.91 -24.95
CA ARG A 249 -9.55 -12.55 -24.23
C ARG A 249 -9.73 -11.96 -22.83
N GLY A 250 -8.87 -11.04 -22.41
CA GLY A 250 -8.83 -10.49 -21.06
C GLY A 250 -8.12 -11.39 -20.05
N ASP A 251 -7.43 -12.44 -20.52
CA ASP A 251 -6.58 -13.24 -19.64
C ASP A 251 -5.34 -12.40 -19.28
N LYS A 252 -5.04 -12.33 -17.99
CA LYS A 252 -3.94 -11.52 -17.46
C LYS A 252 -2.80 -12.42 -17.01
N ARG A 253 -1.59 -11.99 -17.29
CA ARG A 253 -0.37 -12.62 -16.78
C ARG A 253 0.51 -11.57 -16.14
N GLN A 254 0.95 -11.84 -14.93
CA GLN A 254 1.93 -11.07 -14.20
C GLN A 254 3.13 -11.96 -13.89
N THR A 255 4.34 -11.46 -14.13
CA THR A 255 5.59 -12.10 -13.74
C THR A 255 6.40 -11.12 -12.92
N VAL A 256 6.76 -11.49 -11.69
CA VAL A 256 7.65 -10.73 -10.81
C VAL A 256 8.94 -11.51 -10.63
N GLU A 257 10.05 -10.95 -11.08
CA GLU A 257 11.40 -11.49 -10.95
C GLU A 257 12.18 -10.66 -9.94
N SER A 258 12.72 -11.33 -8.92
CA SER A 258 13.54 -10.71 -7.87
C SER A 258 14.97 -11.21 -7.97
N TYR A 259 15.88 -10.28 -8.23
CA TYR A 259 17.31 -10.50 -8.34
C TYR A 259 18.03 -9.88 -7.15
N SER A 260 19.08 -10.54 -6.67
CA SER A 260 19.98 -9.96 -5.67
C SER A 260 21.41 -10.44 -5.86
N THR A 261 22.36 -9.65 -5.38
CA THR A 261 23.76 -10.06 -5.22
C THR A 261 23.93 -11.03 -4.05
N GLU A 262 22.98 -11.07 -3.11
CA GLU A 262 22.96 -12.03 -2.02
C GLU A 262 22.26 -13.32 -2.46
N VAL A 263 22.95 -14.44 -2.35
CA VAL A 263 22.45 -15.76 -2.77
C VAL A 263 22.12 -16.60 -1.54
N PRO A 264 20.85 -17.00 -1.33
CA PRO A 264 20.48 -17.84 -0.21
C PRO A 264 21.33 -19.13 -0.16
N GLY A 265 21.95 -19.41 0.98
CA GLY A 265 22.75 -20.63 1.20
C GLY A 265 24.10 -20.68 0.47
N GLY A 266 24.54 -19.58 -0.14
CA GLY A 266 25.84 -19.47 -0.80
C GLY A 266 26.53 -18.15 -0.51
N VAL A 267 27.75 -18.01 -1.03
CA VAL A 267 28.44 -16.72 -1.11
C VAL A 267 28.08 -16.12 -2.47
N GLY A 268 27.53 -14.91 -2.48
CA GLY A 268 27.29 -14.18 -3.71
C GLY A 268 28.60 -13.81 -4.41
N ASP A 269 28.61 -13.82 -5.73
CA ASP A 269 29.77 -13.41 -6.54
C ASP A 269 29.78 -11.90 -6.85
N GLY A 270 28.90 -11.14 -6.18
CA GLY A 270 28.70 -9.72 -6.41
C GLY A 270 27.86 -9.38 -7.65
N SER A 271 27.42 -10.38 -8.43
CA SER A 271 26.52 -10.19 -9.57
C SER A 271 25.06 -10.43 -9.20
N LEU A 272 24.14 -9.80 -9.92
CA LEU A 272 22.71 -10.01 -9.71
C LEU A 272 22.29 -11.40 -10.19
N GLN A 273 21.77 -12.20 -9.27
CA GLN A 273 21.28 -13.55 -9.53
C GLN A 273 19.76 -13.60 -9.31
N LEU A 274 19.03 -14.29 -10.20
CA LEU A 274 17.58 -14.50 -10.01
C LEU A 274 17.38 -15.40 -8.77
N ASN A 275 16.75 -14.88 -7.73
CA ASN A 275 16.49 -15.62 -6.51
C ASN A 275 15.06 -16.16 -6.48
N GLN A 276 14.13 -15.41 -7.04
CA GLN A 276 12.72 -15.78 -7.09
C GLN A 276 12.05 -15.27 -8.36
N ARG A 277 11.19 -16.10 -8.93
CA ARG A 277 10.21 -15.69 -9.94
C ARG A 277 8.82 -16.11 -9.49
N VAL A 278 7.89 -15.18 -9.50
CA VAL A 278 6.47 -15.43 -9.26
C VAL A 278 5.72 -15.17 -10.54
N THR A 279 5.03 -16.17 -11.07
CA THR A 279 4.15 -16.02 -12.23
C THR A 279 2.71 -16.21 -11.77
N THR A 280 1.88 -15.18 -11.95
CA THR A 280 0.44 -15.21 -11.70
C THR A 280 -0.29 -15.14 -13.03
N THR A 281 -1.14 -16.11 -13.33
CA THR A 281 -2.02 -16.10 -14.51
C THR A 281 -3.45 -16.10 -14.04
N HIS A 282 -4.22 -15.10 -14.47
CA HIS A 282 -5.65 -15.00 -14.24
C HIS A 282 -6.39 -15.22 -15.54
N GLN A 283 -7.35 -16.13 -15.55
CA GLN A 283 -8.16 -16.46 -16.71
C GLN A 283 -9.63 -16.40 -16.39
N THR A 284 -10.40 -15.84 -17.31
CA THR A 284 -11.86 -15.85 -17.25
C THR A 284 -12.39 -16.89 -18.22
N ARG A 285 -13.19 -17.83 -17.72
CA ARG A 285 -13.74 -18.93 -18.51
C ARG A 285 -15.13 -18.59 -19.03
N PRO A 286 -15.53 -19.13 -20.20
CA PRO A 286 -16.91 -19.04 -20.67
C PRO A 286 -17.89 -19.52 -19.59
N GLY A 287 -18.91 -18.72 -19.30
CA GLY A 287 -19.86 -19.00 -18.21
C GLY A 287 -19.57 -18.30 -16.88
N GLY A 288 -18.59 -17.38 -16.83
CA GLY A 288 -18.33 -16.52 -15.66
C GLY A 288 -17.51 -17.19 -14.56
N GLY A 289 -16.88 -18.33 -14.84
CA GLY A 289 -15.90 -18.94 -13.95
C GLY A 289 -14.54 -18.27 -14.08
N GLU A 290 -13.77 -18.26 -12.99
CA GLU A 290 -12.43 -17.66 -12.95
C GLU A 290 -11.40 -18.69 -12.50
N SER A 291 -10.16 -18.51 -12.94
CA SER A 291 -9.04 -19.35 -12.57
C SER A 291 -7.81 -18.49 -12.39
N THR A 292 -7.25 -18.49 -11.19
CA THR A 292 -5.95 -17.87 -10.89
C THR A 292 -4.94 -18.97 -10.59
N VAL A 293 -3.81 -18.96 -11.27
CA VAL A 293 -2.69 -19.86 -11.01
C VAL A 293 -1.47 -19.02 -10.65
N GLN A 294 -0.89 -19.27 -9.49
CA GLN A 294 0.34 -18.65 -9.04
C GLN A 294 1.44 -19.72 -8.91
N GLU A 295 2.53 -19.53 -9.62
CA GLU A 295 3.70 -20.40 -9.61
C GLU A 295 4.88 -19.64 -9.01
N VAL A 296 5.53 -20.25 -8.02
CA VAL A 296 6.68 -19.67 -7.31
C VAL A 296 7.91 -20.51 -7.60
N GLU A 297 8.84 -19.95 -8.36
CA GLU A 297 10.17 -20.49 -8.56
C GLU A 297 11.12 -19.87 -7.54
N GLN A 298 11.84 -20.68 -6.76
CA GLN A 298 12.83 -20.21 -5.78
C GLN A 298 14.16 -20.93 -5.96
N ARG A 299 15.25 -20.22 -5.67
CA ARG A 299 16.58 -20.80 -5.59
C ARG A 299 16.69 -21.71 -4.37
N ASN A 300 17.26 -22.89 -4.57
CA ASN A 300 17.50 -23.85 -3.48
C ASN A 300 18.75 -23.44 -2.67
N PRO A 301 18.64 -23.15 -1.35
CA PRO A 301 19.80 -22.80 -0.54
C PRO A 301 20.86 -23.91 -0.44
N ALA A 302 20.48 -25.18 -0.58
CA ALA A 302 21.42 -26.31 -0.59
C ALA A 302 22.12 -26.50 -1.94
N SER A 303 21.70 -25.77 -2.98
CA SER A 303 22.30 -25.81 -4.32
C SER A 303 22.26 -24.42 -4.95
N PRO A 304 22.97 -23.44 -4.34
CA PRO A 304 22.85 -22.02 -4.67
C PRO A 304 23.33 -21.69 -6.08
N ALA A 305 24.13 -22.56 -6.72
CA ALA A 305 24.58 -22.37 -8.10
C ALA A 305 23.50 -22.71 -9.16
N GLN A 306 22.43 -23.41 -8.80
CA GLN A 306 21.37 -23.79 -9.75
C GLN A 306 20.36 -22.65 -9.93
N SER A 307 19.77 -22.55 -11.13
CA SER A 307 18.64 -21.66 -11.37
C SER A 307 17.45 -21.98 -10.47
N PRO A 308 16.61 -20.98 -10.15
CA PRO A 308 15.36 -21.22 -9.43
C PRO A 308 14.52 -22.31 -10.07
N LYS A 309 13.86 -23.11 -9.23
CA LYS A 309 12.96 -24.19 -9.64
C LYS A 309 11.60 -23.96 -9.01
N LEU A 310 10.56 -24.48 -9.66
CA LEU A 310 9.21 -24.42 -9.13
C LEU A 310 9.16 -25.11 -7.76
N THR A 311 8.80 -24.35 -6.73
CA THR A 311 8.72 -24.83 -5.34
C THR A 311 7.29 -24.89 -4.82
N GLN A 312 6.44 -24.02 -5.35
CA GLN A 312 5.04 -23.93 -4.95
C GLN A 312 4.17 -23.57 -6.15
N LYS A 313 2.98 -24.17 -6.21
CA LYS A 313 1.92 -23.82 -7.15
C LYS A 313 0.61 -23.67 -6.39
N THR A 314 -0.02 -22.51 -6.51
CA THR A 314 -1.34 -22.22 -5.94
C THR A 314 -2.33 -22.09 -7.07
N ILE A 315 -3.44 -22.83 -7.00
CA ILE A 315 -4.50 -22.82 -8.00
C ILE A 315 -5.79 -22.43 -7.29
N ASP A 316 -6.35 -21.29 -7.67
CA ASP A 316 -7.64 -20.79 -7.21
C ASP A 316 -8.63 -20.88 -8.37
N ILE A 317 -9.69 -21.67 -8.22
CA ILE A 317 -10.75 -21.81 -9.21
C ILE A 317 -12.05 -21.34 -8.58
N VAL A 318 -12.75 -20.44 -9.26
CA VAL A 318 -14.07 -19.95 -8.86
C VAL A 318 -15.08 -20.33 -9.94
N ARG A 319 -16.17 -20.97 -9.54
CA ARG A 319 -17.23 -21.43 -10.45
C ARG A 319 -18.58 -20.86 -10.02
N PRO A 320 -19.31 -20.16 -10.89
CA PRO A 320 -20.69 -19.82 -10.62
C PRO A 320 -21.54 -21.08 -10.62
N THR A 321 -22.49 -21.14 -9.69
CA THR A 321 -23.49 -22.21 -9.58
C THR A 321 -24.84 -21.72 -10.08
N LEU A 322 -25.74 -22.65 -10.42
CA LEU A 322 -27.07 -22.33 -10.94
C LEU A 322 -27.94 -21.50 -9.97
N SER A 323 -27.61 -21.48 -8.67
CA SER A 323 -28.30 -20.68 -7.65
C SER A 323 -27.75 -19.26 -7.49
N GLY A 324 -26.77 -18.86 -8.32
CA GLY A 324 -26.08 -17.56 -8.20
C GLY A 324 -25.02 -17.53 -7.09
N ALA A 325 -24.83 -18.62 -6.34
CA ALA A 325 -23.67 -18.79 -5.44
C ALA A 325 -22.41 -19.11 -6.24
N GLN A 326 -21.23 -18.86 -5.67
CA GLN A 326 -19.94 -19.22 -6.26
C GLN A 326 -19.24 -20.29 -5.41
N GLU A 327 -18.73 -21.32 -6.08
CA GLU A 327 -17.90 -22.35 -5.47
C GLU A 327 -16.43 -22.01 -5.74
N ARG A 328 -15.64 -21.85 -4.68
CA ARG A 328 -14.20 -21.59 -4.76
C ARG A 328 -13.44 -22.81 -4.27
N THR A 329 -12.52 -23.29 -5.09
CA THR A 329 -11.54 -24.31 -4.71
C THR A 329 -10.15 -23.70 -4.79
N ARG A 330 -9.42 -23.72 -3.68
CA ARG A 330 -8.01 -23.34 -3.60
C ARG A 330 -7.15 -24.56 -3.30
N THR A 331 -6.22 -24.85 -4.20
CA THR A 331 -5.27 -25.95 -4.06
C THR A 331 -3.86 -25.37 -3.97
N VAL A 332 -3.13 -25.71 -2.91
CA VAL A 332 -1.71 -25.39 -2.78
C VAL A 332 -0.91 -26.68 -2.93
N GLN A 333 0.04 -26.63 -3.86
CA GLN A 333 1.01 -27.69 -4.11
C GLN A 333 2.39 -27.18 -3.71
N SER A 334 3.17 -28.03 -3.05
CA SER A 334 4.54 -27.75 -2.64
C SER A 334 5.40 -28.99 -2.90
N LEU A 335 6.72 -28.81 -2.95
CA LEU A 335 7.65 -29.92 -3.11
C LEU A 335 7.51 -30.92 -1.95
N ASP A 336 7.39 -32.19 -2.29
CA ASP A 336 7.49 -33.32 -1.37
C ASP A 336 8.97 -33.70 -1.12
N ALA A 337 9.19 -34.71 -0.26
CA ALA A 337 10.53 -35.20 0.07
C ALA A 337 11.30 -35.76 -1.15
N ASN A 338 10.61 -36.08 -2.25
CA ASN A 338 11.19 -36.58 -3.49
C ASN A 338 11.41 -35.46 -4.53
N GLY A 339 11.08 -34.21 -4.20
CA GLY A 339 11.21 -33.06 -5.10
C GLY A 339 10.12 -32.94 -6.15
N ASN A 340 8.97 -33.62 -5.97
CA ASN A 340 7.80 -33.48 -6.84
C ASN A 340 6.77 -32.55 -6.18
N LEU A 341 5.99 -31.82 -6.99
CA LEU A 341 4.88 -31.05 -6.45
C LEU A 341 3.75 -31.97 -6.00
N GLY A 342 3.59 -32.11 -4.68
CA GLY A 342 2.46 -32.76 -4.05
C GLY A 342 1.43 -31.74 -3.60
N THR A 343 0.14 -32.10 -3.64
CA THR A 343 -0.89 -31.29 -3.01
C THR A 343 -0.74 -31.35 -1.50
N VAL A 344 -0.43 -30.21 -0.88
CA VAL A 344 -0.26 -30.09 0.57
C VAL A 344 -1.50 -29.54 1.25
N TRP A 345 -2.35 -28.83 0.50
CA TRP A 345 -3.56 -28.23 1.04
C TRP A 345 -4.62 -28.03 -0.05
N ILE A 346 -5.87 -28.35 0.28
CA ILE A 346 -7.05 -28.06 -0.54
C ILE A 346 -8.08 -27.45 0.39
N ASP A 347 -8.63 -26.31 -0.02
CA ASP A 347 -9.77 -25.66 0.61
C ASP A 347 -10.89 -25.48 -0.42
N THR A 348 -12.10 -25.88 -0.05
CA THR A 348 -13.28 -25.74 -0.89
C THR A 348 -14.35 -25.03 -0.09
N GLY A 349 -14.76 -23.86 -0.56
CA GLY A 349 -15.79 -23.05 0.04
C GLY A 349 -16.91 -22.71 -0.95
N ARG A 350 -18.12 -22.55 -0.44
CA ARG A 350 -19.22 -21.93 -1.18
C ARG A 350 -19.47 -20.54 -0.64
N MET A 351 -19.43 -19.55 -1.51
CA MET A 351 -19.86 -18.19 -1.22
C MET A 351 -21.26 -17.99 -1.81
N SER A 352 -22.26 -17.81 -0.96
CA SER A 352 -23.59 -17.34 -1.38
C SER A 352 -23.55 -15.83 -1.53
N GLY A 353 -23.82 -15.33 -2.74
CA GLY A 353 -23.78 -13.92 -3.09
C GLY A 353 -22.62 -13.59 -4.03
N SER A 354 -22.86 -12.69 -4.99
CA SER A 354 -21.85 -12.20 -5.92
C SER A 354 -20.65 -11.67 -5.13
N PRO A 355 -19.40 -12.11 -5.39
CA PRO A 355 -18.28 -11.25 -5.09
C PRO A 355 -18.49 -10.03 -5.99
N THR A 356 -18.79 -8.87 -5.39
CA THR A 356 -18.49 -7.62 -6.08
C THR A 356 -16.99 -7.64 -6.27
N ILE A 357 -16.56 -8.08 -7.46
CA ILE A 357 -15.21 -7.78 -7.95
C ILE A 357 -15.21 -6.26 -8.05
N GLN A 358 -14.81 -5.59 -6.97
CA GLN A 358 -14.25 -4.26 -7.10
C GLN A 358 -12.92 -4.47 -7.79
N VAL A 359 -12.96 -4.36 -9.11
CA VAL A 359 -11.78 -4.09 -9.90
C VAL A 359 -11.26 -2.74 -9.41
N ASP A 360 -10.23 -2.75 -8.56
CA ASP A 360 -9.44 -1.56 -8.29
C ASP A 360 -8.57 -1.29 -9.53
N THR A 361 -9.20 -0.75 -10.57
CA THR A 361 -8.48 -0.07 -11.65
C THR A 361 -8.23 1.36 -11.22
N LYS A 362 -7.37 1.56 -10.22
CA LYS A 362 -6.54 2.76 -10.22
C LYS A 362 -5.50 2.66 -11.33
N LYS A 363 -5.96 2.98 -12.54
CA LYS A 363 -5.12 3.70 -13.50
C LYS A 363 -4.66 5.00 -12.81
N PRO A 364 -3.39 5.40 -12.91
CA PRO A 364 -3.00 6.75 -12.54
C PRO A 364 -3.55 7.69 -13.62
N ASP A 365 -4.78 8.18 -13.45
CA ASP A 365 -5.30 9.21 -14.34
C ASP A 365 -4.66 10.55 -13.99
N ASP A 366 -3.53 10.75 -14.66
CA ASP A 366 -3.00 12.02 -15.07
C ASP A 366 -3.95 12.58 -16.16
N SER A 367 -4.89 13.42 -15.78
CA SER A 367 -5.73 14.17 -16.73
C SER A 367 -6.30 15.43 -16.07
N ALA A 368 -5.52 16.51 -16.12
CA ALA A 368 -6.07 17.84 -16.11
C ALA A 368 -6.92 18.03 -17.39
N VAL A 369 -8.25 17.90 -17.27
CA VAL A 369 -9.16 18.29 -18.35
C VAL A 369 -9.19 19.82 -18.44
N LYS A 370 -8.62 20.35 -19.52
CA LYS A 370 -8.88 21.72 -19.98
C LYS A 370 -10.35 21.83 -20.38
N VAL A 371 -11.04 22.79 -19.77
CA VAL A 371 -12.36 23.25 -20.21
C VAL A 371 -12.20 24.01 -21.52
N SER A 372 -12.85 23.53 -22.59
CA SER A 372 -13.17 24.33 -23.78
C SER A 372 -14.66 24.65 -23.75
N THR A 373 -14.97 25.93 -23.62
CA THR A 373 -16.33 26.46 -23.65
C THR A 373 -16.83 26.60 -25.09
N ALA A 374 -17.95 25.95 -25.41
CA ALA A 374 -18.80 26.35 -26.53
C ALA A 374 -20.27 26.39 -26.06
N SER A 375 -20.89 27.57 -26.18
CA SER A 375 -22.28 27.84 -25.81
C SER A 375 -23.30 27.15 -26.73
N PRO A 376 -24.52 26.84 -26.24
CA PRO A 376 -25.50 26.03 -26.98
C PRO A 376 -26.29 26.85 -28.02
N SER A 377 -26.51 26.27 -29.21
CA SER A 377 -27.53 26.72 -30.16
C SER A 377 -28.91 26.20 -29.74
N LYS A 378 -29.91 27.10 -29.71
CA LYS A 378 -31.32 26.80 -29.42
C LYS A 378 -31.95 25.96 -30.54
N PRO A 379 -32.90 25.05 -30.21
CA PRO A 379 -33.68 24.33 -31.21
C PRO A 379 -34.78 25.22 -31.82
N LYS A 380 -35.14 24.94 -33.07
CA LYS A 380 -36.39 25.40 -33.70
C LYS A 380 -37.54 24.51 -33.28
#